data_AF-A0A951FBV4-F1
#
_entry.id   AF-A0A951FBV4-F1
#
_cell.length_a   1.000
_cell.length_b   1.000
_cell.length_c   1.000
_cell.angle_alpha   90.00
_cell.angle_beta   90.00
_cell.angle_gamma   90.00
#
_symmetry.space_group_name_H-M   'P 1'
#
loop_
_entity.id
_entity.type
_entity.pdbx_description
1 polymer ?
#
loop_
_entity_poly.entity_id
_entity_poly.type
_entity_poly.pdbx_seq_one_letter_code
_entity_poly.pdbx_strand_id
1 'polypeptide(L)'
;MQLTRPQPMTAATPRSPRTLRQLPIYLVLTAFSIVFLIPFYWLLLSSVKQESQIFSWPPTWLPDPFWPQNYARMFELVPMTTYLANTLKVTA
;
A
#
# COMPACT_ATOMS: atom_id res chain seq x y z
N MET A 1 -23.16 -39.38 55.84
CA MET A 1 -23.21 -39.66 54.38
C MET A 1 -23.37 -38.34 53.65
N GLN A 2 -22.26 -37.70 53.26
CA GLN A 2 -22.28 -36.53 52.38
C GLN A 2 -22.14 -37.03 50.94
N LEU A 3 -23.13 -36.74 50.11
CA LEU A 3 -23.09 -37.05 48.68
C LEU A 3 -22.15 -36.04 48.01
N THR A 4 -20.92 -36.46 47.70
CA THR A 4 -20.03 -35.72 46.80
C THR A 4 -20.69 -35.69 45.42
N ARG A 5 -21.38 -34.58 45.11
CA ARG A 5 -21.93 -34.36 43.77
C ARG A 5 -20.76 -34.14 42.80
N PRO A 6 -20.65 -34.91 41.71
CA PRO A 6 -19.65 -34.63 40.68
C PRO A 6 -19.96 -33.25 40.06
N GLN A 7 -18.95 -32.39 39.95
CA GLN A 7 -19.10 -31.15 39.20
C GLN A 7 -19.28 -31.46 37.71
N PRO A 8 -20.20 -30.79 37.00
CA PRO A 8 -20.28 -30.91 35.56
C PRO A 8 -18.98 -30.38 34.96
N MET A 9 -18.21 -31.28 34.33
CA MET A 9 -17.05 -30.91 33.54
C MET A 9 -17.53 -29.94 32.47
N THR A 10 -17.18 -28.66 32.60
CA THR A 10 -17.52 -27.58 31.67
C THR A 10 -17.20 -28.03 30.25
N ALA A 11 -18.25 -28.25 29.45
CA ALA A 11 -18.12 -28.63 28.05
C ALA A 11 -17.35 -27.53 27.31
N ALA A 12 -16.13 -27.85 26.88
CA ALA A 12 -15.33 -26.96 26.06
C ALA A 12 -16.08 -26.72 24.74
N THR A 13 -16.46 -25.46 24.49
CA THR A 13 -17.21 -25.07 23.31
C THR A 13 -16.35 -25.36 22.06
N PRO A 14 -16.87 -26.06 21.04
CA PRO A 14 -16.11 -26.30 19.83
C PRO A 14 -15.77 -24.96 19.16
N ARG A 15 -14.48 -24.61 19.13
CA ARG A 15 -13.99 -23.47 18.37
C ARG A 15 -14.14 -23.80 16.89
N SER A 16 -15.24 -23.32 16.30
CA SER A 16 -15.43 -23.30 14.83
C SER A 16 -14.13 -22.85 14.15
N PRO A 17 -13.70 -23.50 13.06
CA PRO A 17 -12.53 -23.07 12.29
C PRO A 17 -12.87 -21.71 11.64
N ARG A 18 -12.55 -20.63 12.36
CA ARG A 18 -12.88 -19.24 12.01
C ARG A 18 -12.32 -18.80 10.65
N THR A 19 -11.35 -19.53 10.12
CA THR A 19 -10.54 -19.15 8.95
C THR A 19 -11.35 -19.11 7.65
N LEU A 20 -12.25 -20.07 7.40
CA LEU A 20 -12.99 -20.13 6.13
C LEU A 20 -14.06 -19.03 6.04
N ARG A 21 -14.63 -18.62 7.18
CA ARG A 21 -15.63 -17.55 7.26
C ARG A 21 -15.01 -16.16 7.02
N GLN A 22 -13.71 -16.00 7.21
CA GLN A 22 -13.00 -14.74 7.02
C GLN A 22 -12.42 -14.56 5.61
N LEU A 23 -12.34 -15.62 4.81
CA LEU A 23 -11.83 -15.58 3.44
C LEU A 23 -12.47 -14.47 2.57
N PRO A 24 -13.81 -14.31 2.50
CA PRO A 24 -14.40 -13.25 1.68
C PRO A 24 -14.02 -11.85 2.17
N ILE A 25 -13.86 -11.66 3.49
CA ILE A 25 -13.44 -10.38 4.07
C ILE A 25 -12.02 -10.05 3.62
N TYR A 26 -11.11 -11.02 3.68
CA TYR A 26 -9.72 -10.82 3.23
C TYR A 26 -9.62 -10.56 1.73
N LEU A 27 -10.42 -11.23 0.89
CA LEU A 27 -10.46 -10.96 -0.55
C LEU A 27 -10.91 -9.53 -0.83
N VAL A 28 -11.98 -9.08 -0.18
CA VAL A 28 -12.49 -7.71 -0.32
C VAL A 28 -11.43 -6.70 0.13
N LEU A 29 -10.86 -6.87 1.33
CA LEU A 29 -9.80 -5.99 1.85
C LEU A 29 -8.59 -5.92 0.92
N THR A 30 -8.19 -7.05 0.32
CA THR A 30 -7.08 -7.11 -0.62
C THR A 30 -7.40 -6.37 -1.91
N ALA A 31 -8.60 -6.56 -2.47
CA ALA A 31 -9.04 -5.84 -3.65
C ALA A 31 -9.07 -4.32 -3.42
N PHE A 32 -9.62 -3.88 -2.29
CA PHE A 32 -9.58 -2.47 -1.90
C PHE A 32 -8.14 -1.97 -1.80
N SER A 33 -7.27 -2.69 -1.08
CA SER A 33 -5.85 -2.34 -0.97
C SER A 33 -5.19 -2.12 -2.33
N ILE A 34 -5.41 -3.02 -3.30
CA ILE A 34 -4.87 -2.88 -4.66
C ILE A 34 -5.37 -1.60 -5.33
N VAL A 35 -6.67 -1.30 -5.24
CA VAL A 35 -7.25 -0.06 -5.81
C VAL A 35 -6.61 1.19 -5.19
N PHE A 36 -6.40 1.19 -3.88
CA PHE A 36 -5.73 2.29 -3.18
C PHE A 36 -4.25 2.45 -3.59
N LEU A 37 -3.60 1.38 -4.04
CA LEU A 37 -2.21 1.43 -4.53
C LEU A 37 -2.08 1.92 -5.97
N ILE A 38 -3.15 1.90 -6.79
CA ILE A 38 -3.13 2.38 -8.17
C ILE A 38 -2.57 3.82 -8.30
N PRO A 39 -3.03 4.84 -7.54
CA PRO A 39 -2.47 6.18 -7.67
C PRO A 39 -0.98 6.25 -7.31
N PHE A 40 -0.51 5.45 -6.35
CA PHE A 40 0.91 5.38 -5.99
C PHE A 40 1.73 4.71 -7.08
N TYR A 41 1.21 3.64 -7.67
CA TYR A 41 1.81 2.96 -8.82
C TYR A 41 1.94 3.93 -10.00
N TRP A 42 0.88 4.69 -10.30
CA TRP A 42 0.90 5.71 -11.34
C TRP A 42 1.92 6.82 -11.04
N LEU A 43 1.98 7.29 -9.80
CA LEU A 43 2.92 8.32 -9.36
C LEU A 43 4.38 7.89 -9.59
N LEU A 44 4.75 6.70 -9.11
CA LEU A 44 6.11 6.16 -9.26
C LEU A 44 6.50 5.92 -10.72
N LEU A 45 5.55 5.49 -11.54
CA LEU A 45 5.81 5.31 -12.96
C LEU A 45 5.95 6.63 -13.69
N SER A 46 5.10 7.61 -13.37
CA SER A 46 5.15 8.92 -14.00
C SER A 46 6.47 9.65 -13.74
N SER A 47 7.11 9.42 -12.58
CA SER A 47 8.40 10.04 -12.26
C SER A 47 9.56 9.50 -13.13
N VAL A 48 9.45 8.26 -13.64
CA VAL A 48 10.47 7.62 -14.50
C VAL A 48 10.07 7.56 -15.97
N LYS A 49 8.95 8.18 -16.34
CA LYS A 49 8.50 8.30 -17.74
C LYS A 49 8.99 9.58 -18.36
N GLN A 50 9.14 9.55 -19.68
CA GLN A 50 9.27 10.77 -20.46
C GLN A 50 7.97 11.60 -20.39
N GLU A 51 8.10 12.93 -20.31
CA GLU A 51 6.95 13.85 -20.22
C GLU A 51 5.89 13.60 -21.31
N SER A 52 6.33 13.32 -22.55
CA SER A 52 5.42 13.03 -23.67
C SER A 52 4.60 11.75 -23.48
N GLN A 53 5.07 10.79 -22.67
CA GLN A 53 4.33 9.55 -22.36
C GLN A 53 3.31 9.73 -21.26
N ILE A 54 3.45 10.74 -20.41
CA ILE A 54 2.49 11.03 -19.35
C ILE A 54 1.16 11.50 -19.99
N PHE A 55 1.25 12.22 -21.11
CA PHE A 55 0.11 12.76 -21.85
C PHE A 55 -0.28 11.94 -23.09
N SER A 56 0.36 10.80 -23.35
CA SER A 56 0.03 9.97 -24.51
C SER A 56 -1.26 9.17 -24.31
N TRP A 57 -2.05 9.02 -25.37
CA TRP A 57 -3.22 8.15 -25.42
C TRP A 57 -2.96 6.98 -26.40
N PRO A 58 -3.12 5.71 -25.99
CA PRO A 58 -3.52 5.24 -24.65
C PRO A 58 -2.43 5.45 -23.58
N PRO A 59 -2.80 5.53 -22.29
CA PRO A 59 -1.83 5.66 -21.20
C PRO A 59 -0.94 4.42 -21.13
N THR A 60 0.37 4.60 -21.10
CA THR A 60 1.31 3.48 -20.96
C THR A 60 1.31 3.00 -19.50
N TRP A 61 1.24 1.70 -19.26
CA TRP A 61 1.28 1.16 -17.90
C TRP A 61 2.71 0.86 -17.44
N LEU A 62 3.63 0.62 -18.38
CA LEU A 62 5.06 0.51 -18.13
C LEU A 62 5.80 1.66 -18.83
N PRO A 63 6.95 2.11 -18.30
CA PRO A 63 7.73 3.17 -18.92
C PRO A 63 8.48 2.59 -20.13
N ASP A 64 8.43 3.28 -21.26
CA ASP A 64 9.12 2.86 -22.49
C ASP A 64 9.46 4.07 -23.38
N PRO A 65 10.61 4.73 -23.20
CA PRO A 65 11.79 4.27 -22.45
C PRO A 65 11.73 4.52 -20.94
N PHE A 66 12.53 3.77 -20.18
CA PHE A 66 12.80 4.07 -18.77
C PHE A 66 13.74 5.27 -18.64
N TRP A 67 13.26 6.36 -18.01
CA TRP A 67 13.94 7.65 -17.93
C TRP A 67 14.23 8.09 -16.48
N PRO A 68 15.27 7.52 -15.85
CA PRO A 68 15.70 7.94 -14.50
C PRO A 68 16.34 9.34 -14.48
N GLN A 69 16.70 9.89 -15.64
CA GLN A 69 17.34 11.21 -15.76
C GLN A 69 16.44 12.35 -15.26
N ASN A 70 15.13 12.14 -15.18
CA ASN A 70 14.19 13.10 -14.58
C ASN A 70 14.62 13.52 -13.16
N TYR A 71 15.16 12.58 -12.37
CA TYR A 71 15.63 12.89 -11.03
C TYR A 71 16.83 13.83 -11.03
N ALA A 72 17.83 13.59 -11.88
CA ALA A 72 18.99 14.47 -12.00
C ALA A 72 18.59 15.85 -12.52
N ARG A 73 17.79 15.89 -13.59
CA ARG A 73 17.29 17.11 -14.22
C ARG A 73 16.51 17.99 -13.24
N MET A 74 15.76 17.40 -12.31
CA MET A 74 15.02 18.14 -11.28
C MET A 74 15.93 19.03 -10.42
N PHE A 75 17.14 18.57 -10.07
CA PHE A 75 18.10 19.36 -9.29
C PHE A 75 18.74 20.49 -10.10
N GLU A 76 18.77 20.37 -11.43
CA GLU A 76 19.24 21.42 -12.34
C GLU A 76 18.17 22.49 -12.58
N LEU A 77 16.89 22.08 -12.64
CA LEU A 77 15.77 22.97 -12.94
C LEU A 77 15.32 23.83 -11.76
N VAL A 78 15.37 23.29 -10.54
CA VAL A 78 14.94 24.00 -9.33
C VAL A 78 15.88 23.73 -8.16
N PRO A 79 15.99 24.64 -7.17
CA PRO A 79 16.88 24.48 -6.03
C PRO A 79 16.34 23.47 -5.01
N MET A 80 16.28 22.19 -5.40
CA MET A 80 15.70 21.12 -4.61
C MET A 80 16.37 20.91 -3.26
N THR A 81 17.69 21.10 -3.19
CA THR A 81 18.45 21.02 -1.94
C THR A 81 18.02 22.11 -0.95
N THR A 82 17.75 23.32 -1.44
CA THR A 82 17.23 24.43 -0.63
C THR A 82 15.81 24.13 -0.14
N TYR A 83 14.94 23.58 -0.98
CA TYR A 83 13.58 23.20 -0.57
C TYR A 83 13.59 22.11 0.51
N LEU A 84 14.44 21.09 0.34
CA LEU A 84 14.62 20.04 1.33
C LEU A 84 15.18 20.60 2.66
N ALA A 85 16.22 21.44 2.59
CA ALA A 85 16.82 22.06 3.77
C ALA A 85 15.84 22.97 4.52
N ASN A 86 15.05 23.76 3.79
CA ASN A 86 14.01 24.61 4.38
C ASN A 86 12.97 23.77 5.11
N THR A 87 12.53 22.66 4.51
CA THR A 87 11.54 21.76 5.13
C THR A 87 12.10 21.16 6.41
N LEU A 88 13.30 20.58 6.36
CA LEU A 88 13.96 20.00 7.53
C LEU A 88 14.11 21.01 8.66
N LYS A 89 14.49 22.25 8.36
CA LYS A 89 14.64 23.32 9.35
C LYS A 89 13.32 23.74 10.00
N VAL A 90 12.21 23.70 9.27
CA VAL A 90 10.90 24.14 9.78
C VAL A 90 10.24 23.05 10.62
N THR A 91 10.43 21.77 10.27
CA THR A 91 9.82 20.65 11.00
C THR A 91 10.66 20.08 12.15
N ALA A 92 11.98 20.32 12.18
CA ALA A 92 12.85 19.94 13.28
C ALA A 92 12.74 20.92 14.46
#